data_AF-A0A942F432-F1
#
_entry.id   AF-A0A942F432-F1
#
_cell.length_a   1.000
_cell.length_b   1.000
_cell.length_c   1.000
_cell.angle_alpha   90.00
_cell.angle_beta   90.00
_cell.angle_gamma   90.00
#
_symmetry.space_group_name_H-M   'P 1'
#
loop_
_entity.id
_entity.type
_entity.pdbx_description
1 polymer ?
#
loop_
_entity_poly.entity_id
_entity_poly.type
_entity_poly.pdbx_seq_one_letter_code
_entity_poly.pdbx_strand_id
1 'polypeptide(L)' 'MASRKQFLLRIDADLWAELEKWAADELRSVNAQIEYVLRDAARKRRRKHKSERQG' A
#
# COMPACT_ATOMS: atom_id res chain seq x y z
N MET A 1 -1.66 -9.23 19.23
CA MET A 1 -1.56 -9.08 17.75
C MET A 1 -2.64 -8.10 17.33
N ALA A 2 -2.30 -6.98 16.69
CA ALA A 2 -3.31 -6.03 16.21
C ALA A 2 -4.28 -6.75 15.26
N SER A 3 -5.59 -6.57 15.43
CA SER A 3 -6.59 -7.19 14.58
C SER A 3 -6.43 -6.66 13.15
N ARG A 4 -6.25 -7.56 12.18
CA ARG A 4 -6.26 -7.18 10.76
C ARG A 4 -7.71 -7.14 10.30
N LYS A 5 -8.14 -6.01 9.74
CA LYS A 5 -9.44 -5.91 9.09
C LYS A 5 -9.38 -6.62 7.73
N GLN A 6 -10.17 -7.66 7.57
CA GLN A 6 -10.40 -8.28 6.26
C GLN A 6 -11.45 -7.47 5.50
N PHE A 7 -11.20 -7.18 4.23
CA PHE A 7 -12.13 -6.48 3.35
C PHE A 7 -11.94 -6.96 1.92
N LEU A 8 -13.02 -6.97 1.15
CA LEU A 8 -12.96 -7.23 -0.28
C LEU A 8 -12.51 -5.96 -1.00
N LEU A 9 -11.33 -6.00 -1.62
CA LEU A 9 -10.83 -4.92 -2.45
C LEU A 9 -11.31 -5.11 -3.89
N ARG A 10 -11.99 -4.11 -4.45
CA ARG A 10 -12.19 -4.03 -5.89
C ARG A 10 -11.00 -3.29 -6.48
N ILE A 11 -10.29 -3.95 -7.37
CA ILE A 11 -9.07 -3.44 -8.01
C ILE A 11 -9.15 -3.72 -9.50
N ASP A 12 -8.56 -2.83 -10.29
CA ASP A 12 -8.34 -3.05 -11.70
C ASP A 12 -7.44 -4.28 -11.92
N ALA A 13 -7.71 -5.06 -12.97
CA ALA A 13 -7.03 -6.32 -13.22
C ALA A 13 -5.56 -6.11 -13.65
N ASP A 14 -5.28 -5.07 -14.43
CA ASP A 14 -3.92 -4.77 -14.88
C ASP A 14 -3.07 -4.30 -13.70
N LEU A 15 -3.65 -3.45 -12.85
CA LEU A 15 -3.00 -3.04 -11.59
C LEU A 15 -2.72 -4.23 -10.66
N TRP A 16 -3.63 -5.20 -10.61
CA TRP A 16 -3.39 -6.42 -9.81
C TRP A 16 -2.21 -7.22 -10.34
N ALA A 17 -2.13 -7.43 -11.67
CA ALA A 17 -1.01 -8.14 -12.29
C ALA A 17 0.34 -7.44 -12.06
N GLU A 18 0.38 -6.11 -12.11
CA GLU A 18 1.57 -5.33 -11.76
C GLU A 18 1.98 -5.55 -10.29
N LEU A 19 1.03 -5.54 -9.36
CA LEU A 19 1.30 -5.78 -7.94
C LEU A 19 1.76 -7.21 -7.66
N GLU A 20 1.21 -8.21 -8.37
CA GLU A 20 1.66 -9.60 -8.28
C GLU A 20 3.12 -9.76 -8.72
N LYS A 21 3.47 -9.19 -9.87
CA LYS A 21 4.84 -9.22 -10.39
C LYS A 21 5.80 -8.54 -9.41
N TRP A 22 5.45 -7.34 -8.93
CA TRP A 22 6.30 -6.61 -7.98
C TRP A 22 6.46 -7.38 -6.66
N ALA A 23 5.39 -8.01 -6.16
CA ALA A 23 5.48 -8.85 -4.97
C ALA A 23 6.41 -10.06 -5.18
N ALA A 24 6.36 -10.69 -6.36
CA ALA A 24 7.24 -11.79 -6.72
C ALA A 24 8.71 -11.35 -6.80
N ASP A 25 8.99 -10.21 -7.44
CA ASP A 25 10.34 -9.63 -7.55
C ASP A 25 10.95 -9.32 -6.17
N GLU A 26 10.12 -8.93 -5.19
CA GLU A 26 10.55 -8.66 -3.80
C GLU A 26 10.36 -9.86 -2.84
N LEU A 27 10.14 -11.07 -3.37
CA LEU A 27 9.97 -12.32 -2.62
C LEU A 27 8.97 -12.21 -1.46
N ARG A 28 7.80 -11.62 -1.71
CA ARG A 28 6.74 -11.44 -0.70
C ARG A 28 5.37 -11.81 -1.23
N SER A 29 4.43 -11.95 -0.30
CA SER A 29 3.02 -12.10 -0.67
C SER A 29 2.45 -10.79 -1.23
N VAL A 30 1.48 -10.93 -2.12
CA VAL A 30 0.74 -9.78 -2.70
C VAL A 30 0.09 -8.95 -1.59
N ASN A 31 -0.47 -9.58 -0.56
CA ASN A 31 -1.04 -8.87 0.59
C ASN A 31 0.00 -8.06 1.37
N ALA A 32 1.22 -8.59 1.55
CA ALA A 32 2.30 -7.84 2.19
C ALA A 32 2.77 -6.67 1.32
N GLN A 33 2.79 -6.85 -0.01
CA GLN A 33 3.12 -5.77 -0.95
C GLN A 33 2.08 -4.64 -0.92
N ILE A 34 0.79 -4.98 -0.96
CA ILE A 34 -0.30 -3.99 -0.85
C ILE A 34 -0.21 -3.21 0.44
N GLU A 35 0.01 -3.89 1.57
CA GLU A 35 0.16 -3.25 2.88
C GLU A 35 1.35 -2.28 2.90
N TYR A 36 2.48 -2.66 2.30
CA TYR A 36 3.66 -1.81 2.20
C TYR A 36 3.37 -0.53 1.40
N VAL A 37 2.78 -0.67 0.20
CA VAL A 37 2.45 0.45 -0.69
C VAL A 37 1.47 1.41 0.00
N LEU A 38 0.41 0.88 0.63
CA LEU A 38 -0.58 1.70 1.34
C LEU A 38 0.02 2.45 2.54
N ARG A 39 0.90 1.81 3.30
CA ARG A 39 1.62 2.45 4.42
C ARG A 39 2.52 3.58 3.95
N ASP A 40 3.27 3.35 2.87
CA ASP A 40 4.15 4.36 2.32
C ASP A 40 3.36 5.56 1.77
N ALA A 41 2.30 5.31 0.99
CA ALA A 41 1.40 6.35 0.49
C ALA A 41 0.79 7.18 1.63
N ALA A 42 0.27 6.53 2.68
CA ALA A 42 -0.29 7.22 3.84
C ALA A 42 0.77 8.06 4.59
N ARG A 43 2.00 7.56 4.71
CA ARG A 43 3.12 8.28 5.31
C ARG A 43 3.51 9.51 4.48
N LYS A 44 3.65 9.37 3.16
CA LYS A 44 3.94 10.47 2.22
C LYS A 44 2.87 11.56 2.31
N ARG A 45 1.59 11.18 2.30
CA ARG A 45 0.46 12.12 2.46
C ARG A 45 0.53 12.88 3.78
N ARG A 46 0.77 12.19 4.90
CA ARG A 46 0.91 12.84 6.22
C ARG A 46 2.07 13.84 6.27
N ARG A 47 3.21 13.50 5.66
CA ARG A 47 4.37 14.42 5.58
C ARG A 47 4.04 15.69 4.80
N LYS A 48 3.38 15.56 3.64
CA LYS A 48 2.93 16.70 2.82
C LYS A 48 2.01 17.65 3.60
N HIS A 49 1.04 17.12 4.34
CA HIS A 49 0.16 17.95 5.17
C HIS A 49 0.87 18.64 6.35
N LYS A 50 2.00 18.09 6.84
CA LYS A 50 2.77 18.74 7.90
C LYS A 50 3.56 19.93 7.34
N SER A 51 4.14 19.81 6.15
CA SER A 51 4.85 20.93 5.51
C SER A 51 3.92 22.08 5.13
N GLU A 52 2.69 21.79 4.68
CA GLU A 52 1.67 22.80 4.33
C GLU A 52 1.14 23.59 5.55
N ARG A 53 1.29 23.06 6.77
CA ARG A 53 0.84 23.70 8.02
C ARG A 53 1.92 24.51 8.72
N GLN A 54 3.16 24.43 8.24
CA GLN A 54 4.35 25.04 8.87
C GLN A 54 4.96 26.16 8.01
N GLY A 55 4.38 26.46 6.84
CA GLY A 55 4.67 27.63 6.02
C GLY A 55 3.44 28.51 5.93
#